data_AF-A0AAV8YAS6-F1
#
_entry.id   AF-A0AAV8YAS6-F1
#
_cell.length_a   1.000
_cell.length_b   1.000
_cell.length_c   1.000
_cell.angle_alpha   90.00
_cell.angle_beta   90.00
_cell.angle_gamma   90.00
#
_symmetry.space_group_name_H-M   'P 1'
#
loop_
_entity.id
_entity.type
_entity.pdbx_description
1 polymer ?
#
loop_
_entity_poly.entity_id
_entity_poly.type
_entity_poly.pdbx_seq_one_letter_code
_entity_poly.pdbx_strand_id
1 'polypeptide(L)'
;MTAQKACKLCFKETKDFQVIEEIIREILDVLLLKIDFCLIEDYVICESCANSIYAFLEFKSTCLYSEDRMVPFIRTMNGMEVDIVEVAYLKENPGAATAGDSDDAVENFADDILAKCIPEVDINSTRDPKICLSCQISLLNYYQFVTECLAKQENKMECDDREAIKSEELDIKLEEDECDG
;
A
#
# COMPACT_ATOMS: atom_id res chain seq x y z
N MET A 1 0.19 -17.32 29.40
CA MET A 1 -0.77 -16.24 29.08
C MET A 1 -0.39 -15.72 27.71
N THR A 2 -1.23 -15.89 26.69
CA THR A 2 -0.96 -15.34 25.36
C THR A 2 -1.16 -13.83 25.42
N ALA A 3 -0.11 -13.05 25.17
CA ALA A 3 -0.19 -11.59 25.16
C ALA A 3 -1.11 -11.14 24.01
N GLN A 4 -2.06 -10.26 24.30
CA GLN A 4 -2.93 -9.64 23.31
C GLN A 4 -2.36 -8.27 22.99
N LYS A 5 -2.27 -7.94 21.69
CA LYS A 5 -1.75 -6.65 21.23
C LYS A 5 -2.76 -6.00 20.27
N ALA A 6 -2.77 -4.68 20.24
CA ALA A 6 -3.61 -3.93 19.31
C ALA A 6 -2.93 -3.82 17.94
N CYS A 7 -3.65 -4.17 16.88
CA CYS A 7 -3.18 -3.98 15.50
C CYS A 7 -3.05 -2.49 15.18
N LYS A 8 -1.90 -2.07 14.63
CA LYS A 8 -1.64 -0.66 14.31
C LYS A 8 -2.50 -0.10 13.16
N LEU A 9 -3.02 -0.94 12.29
CA LEU A 9 -3.83 -0.49 11.14
C LEU A 9 -5.32 -0.41 11.49
N CYS A 10 -5.88 -1.50 12.01
CA CYS A 10 -7.31 -1.57 12.27
C CYS A 10 -7.71 -1.24 13.71
N PHE A 11 -6.72 -1.10 14.61
CA PHE A 11 -6.86 -0.85 16.05
C PHE A 11 -7.67 -1.90 16.82
N LYS A 12 -7.87 -3.09 16.23
CA LYS A 12 -8.50 -4.23 16.91
C LYS A 12 -7.45 -5.02 17.69
N GLU A 13 -7.83 -5.51 18.85
CA GLU A 13 -7.01 -6.43 19.63
C GLU A 13 -6.91 -7.80 18.96
N THR A 14 -5.72 -8.39 18.97
CA THR A 14 -5.46 -9.70 18.37
C THR A 14 -4.42 -10.47 19.18
N LYS A 15 -4.49 -11.80 19.08
CA LYS A 15 -3.43 -12.72 19.55
C LYS A 15 -2.55 -13.19 18.40
N ASP A 16 -3.11 -13.17 17.19
CA ASP A 16 -2.45 -13.55 15.94
C ASP A 16 -1.97 -12.26 15.27
N PHE A 17 -0.70 -11.98 15.42
CA PHE A 17 -0.07 -10.77 14.93
C PHE A 17 1.37 -11.01 14.47
N GLN A 18 1.81 -10.17 13.55
CA GLN A 18 3.20 -10.07 13.13
C GLN A 18 3.75 -8.71 13.57
N VAL A 19 5.02 -8.69 13.97
CA VAL A 19 5.74 -7.46 14.34
C VAL A 19 6.01 -6.66 13.08
N ILE A 20 5.88 -5.33 13.16
CA ILE A 20 6.19 -4.43 12.06
C ILE A 20 7.70 -4.21 12.00
N GLU A 21 8.38 -5.13 11.31
CA GLU A 21 9.80 -5.07 10.97
C GLU A 21 10.04 -4.17 9.75
N GLU A 22 11.30 -3.95 9.40
CA GLU A 22 11.73 -3.08 8.29
C GLU A 22 11.03 -3.42 6.96
N ILE A 23 10.95 -4.71 6.60
CA ILE A 23 10.29 -5.16 5.37
C ILE A 23 8.83 -4.71 5.31
N ILE A 24 8.09 -4.83 6.42
CA ILE A 24 6.68 -4.42 6.45
C ILE A 24 6.57 -2.90 6.35
N ARG A 25 7.52 -2.14 6.91
CA ARG A 25 7.57 -0.67 6.77
C ARG A 25 7.82 -0.26 5.33
N GLU A 26 8.80 -0.88 4.67
CA GLU A 26 9.07 -0.65 3.25
C GLU A 26 7.84 -0.95 2.39
N ILE A 27 7.14 -2.05 2.67
CA ILE A 27 5.90 -2.38 1.95
C ILE A 27 4.84 -1.30 2.20
N LEU A 28 4.63 -0.88 3.45
CA LEU A 28 3.67 0.19 3.76
C LEU A 28 3.99 1.49 3.02
N ASP A 29 5.28 1.84 2.90
CA ASP A 29 5.75 3.00 2.15
C ASP A 29 5.50 2.84 0.64
N VAL A 30 5.81 1.67 0.05
CA VAL A 30 5.51 1.35 -1.36
C VAL A 30 4.02 1.45 -1.65
N LEU A 31 3.18 1.09 -0.68
CA LEU A 31 1.73 1.17 -0.78
C LEU A 31 1.19 2.57 -0.45
N LEU A 32 2.04 3.52 -0.07
CA LEU A 32 1.68 4.88 0.33
C LEU A 32 0.81 4.95 1.59
N LEU A 33 0.83 3.92 2.45
CA LEU A 33 0.25 3.94 3.78
C LEU A 33 1.22 4.63 4.74
N LYS A 34 1.14 5.96 4.81
CA LYS A 34 1.92 6.77 5.75
C LYS A 34 1.42 6.60 7.18
N ILE A 35 1.82 5.52 7.82
CA ILE A 35 1.49 5.22 9.22
C ILE A 35 2.52 5.86 10.13
N ASP A 36 2.07 6.67 11.10
CA ASP A 36 2.97 7.21 12.10
C ASP A 36 3.32 6.15 13.16
N PHE A 37 4.62 5.92 13.35
CA PHE A 37 5.19 4.97 14.30
C PHE A 37 5.81 5.66 15.53
N CYS A 38 5.22 6.74 16.07
CA CYS A 38 5.69 7.41 17.31
C CYS A 38 6.15 6.43 18.42
N LEU A 39 7.39 6.59 18.93
CA LEU A 39 8.11 6.06 20.13
C LEU A 39 7.73 4.75 20.88
N ILE A 40 6.70 4.01 20.51
CA ILE A 40 6.34 2.73 21.14
C ILE A 40 7.02 1.60 20.34
N GLU A 41 8.12 1.11 20.88
CA GLU A 41 8.80 -0.10 20.40
C GLU A 41 7.92 -1.31 20.69
N ASP A 42 7.03 -1.66 19.75
CA ASP A 42 6.40 -3.00 19.58
C ASP A 42 5.14 -2.95 18.69
N TYR A 43 5.19 -2.22 17.57
CA TYR A 43 4.05 -2.19 16.67
C TYR A 43 3.80 -3.55 16.03
N VAL A 44 2.54 -3.96 16.03
CA VAL A 44 2.11 -5.20 15.41
C VAL A 44 0.95 -4.95 14.46
N ILE A 45 0.80 -5.83 13.48
CA ILE A 45 -0.39 -5.91 12.63
C ILE A 45 -1.02 -7.28 12.78
N CYS A 46 -2.35 -7.33 12.82
CA CYS A 46 -3.05 -8.60 12.81
C CYS A 46 -2.90 -9.29 11.46
N GLU A 47 -3.04 -10.61 11.45
CA GLU A 47 -2.93 -11.44 10.24
C GLU A 47 -3.83 -10.94 9.10
N SER A 48 -5.09 -10.58 9.40
CA SER A 48 -6.00 -10.04 8.38
C SER A 48 -5.47 -8.77 7.72
N CYS A 49 -4.88 -7.85 8.50
CA CYS A 49 -4.30 -6.63 7.97
C CYS A 49 -3.03 -6.92 7.16
N ALA A 50 -2.20 -7.86 7.60
CA ALA A 50 -1.04 -8.30 6.86
C ALA A 50 -1.42 -8.88 5.50
N ASN A 51 -2.41 -9.78 5.45
CA ASN A 51 -2.90 -10.38 4.22
C ASN A 51 -3.43 -9.32 3.24
N SER A 52 -4.14 -8.30 3.73
CA SER A 52 -4.60 -7.18 2.90
C SER A 52 -3.45 -6.39 2.28
N ILE A 53 -2.40 -6.10 3.06
CA ILE A 53 -1.19 -5.42 2.56
C ILE A 53 -0.53 -6.26 1.46
N TYR A 54 -0.27 -7.54 1.72
CA TYR A 54 0.42 -8.41 0.74
C TYR A 54 -0.40 -8.59 -0.54
N ALA A 55 -1.71 -8.81 -0.43
CA ALA A 55 -2.59 -8.91 -1.59
C ALA A 55 -2.57 -7.64 -2.44
N PHE A 56 -2.52 -6.46 -1.80
CA PHE A 56 -2.44 -5.21 -2.55
C PHE A 56 -1.05 -4.97 -3.16
N LEU A 57 0.03 -5.35 -2.48
CA LEU A 57 1.38 -5.31 -3.06
C LEU A 57 1.47 -6.17 -4.32
N GLU A 58 0.88 -7.36 -4.31
CA GLU A 58 0.81 -8.25 -5.48
C GLU A 58 -0.02 -7.61 -6.62
N PHE A 59 -1.17 -7.03 -6.28
CA PHE A 59 -2.00 -6.31 -7.25
C PHE A 59 -1.24 -5.14 -7.89
N LYS A 60 -0.62 -4.26 -7.09
CA LYS A 60 0.18 -3.13 -7.57
C LYS A 60 1.33 -3.59 -8.46
N SER A 61 2.07 -4.61 -8.04
CA SER A 61 3.16 -5.18 -8.84
C SER A 61 2.68 -5.70 -10.20
N THR A 62 1.49 -6.32 -10.23
CA THR A 62 0.87 -6.80 -11.46
C THR A 62 0.45 -5.66 -12.39
N CYS A 63 -0.08 -4.56 -11.84
CA CYS A 63 -0.38 -3.35 -12.61
C CYS A 63 0.87 -2.76 -13.26
N LEU A 64 1.95 -2.57 -12.48
CA LEU A 64 3.22 -2.01 -12.98
C LEU A 64 3.86 -2.90 -14.05
N TYR A 65 3.88 -4.22 -13.83
CA TYR A 65 4.38 -5.17 -14.81
C TYR A 65 3.59 -5.11 -16.13
N SER A 66 2.26 -4.93 -16.05
CA SER A 66 1.41 -4.83 -17.22
C SER A 66 1.69 -3.54 -17.99
N GLU A 67 1.83 -2.41 -17.29
CA GLU A 67 2.22 -1.14 -17.88
C GLU A 67 3.60 -1.19 -18.56
N ASP A 68 4.63 -1.70 -17.88
CA ASP A 68 5.98 -1.84 -18.42
C ASP A 68 6.01 -2.64 -19.73
N ARG A 69 5.13 -3.64 -19.85
CA ARG A 69 4.98 -4.41 -21.09
C ARG A 69 4.26 -3.64 -22.19
N MET A 70 3.40 -2.69 -21.86
CA MET A 70 2.70 -1.85 -22.83
C MET A 70 3.57 -0.68 -23.34
N VAL A 71 4.46 -0.13 -22.50
CA VAL A 71 5.31 1.03 -22.84
C VAL A 71 6.01 0.94 -24.21
N PRO A 72 6.66 -0.18 -24.60
CA PRO A 72 7.31 -0.28 -25.91
C PRO A 72 6.33 -0.13 -27.09
N PHE A 73 5.10 -0.63 -26.95
CA PHE A 73 4.07 -0.54 -27.99
C PHE A 73 3.58 0.89 -28.13
N ILE A 74 3.26 1.53 -27.00
CA ILE A 74 2.79 2.92 -26.95
C ILE A 74 3.84 3.86 -27.58
N ARG A 75 5.12 3.67 -27.26
CA ARG A 75 6.23 4.45 -27.84
C ARG A 75 6.43 4.21 -29.33
N THR A 76 6.24 2.98 -29.81
CA THR A 76 6.39 2.63 -31.24
C THR A 76 5.29 3.24 -32.11
N MET A 77 4.11 3.49 -31.52
CA MET A 77 2.96 4.05 -32.24
C MET A 77 3.00 5.58 -32.37
N ASN A 78 4.02 6.26 -31.82
CA ASN A 78 4.31 7.68 -32.06
C ASN A 78 3.11 8.63 -31.90
N GLY A 79 2.22 8.36 -30.92
CA GLY A 79 1.01 9.16 -30.69
C GLY A 79 -0.14 8.90 -31.68
N MET A 80 -0.04 7.90 -32.56
CA MET A 80 -1.22 7.33 -33.21
C MET A 80 -1.97 6.51 -32.17
N GLU A 81 -3.13 7.02 -31.77
CA GLU A 81 -4.02 6.36 -30.82
C GLU A 81 -4.52 5.03 -31.38
N VAL A 82 -4.00 3.92 -30.84
CA VAL A 82 -4.41 2.56 -31.21
C VAL A 82 -5.23 1.97 -30.07
N ASP A 83 -6.29 1.26 -30.44
CA ASP A 83 -7.07 0.42 -29.55
C ASP A 83 -6.22 -0.79 -29.12
N ILE A 84 -5.65 -0.72 -27.91
CA ILE A 84 -4.70 -1.71 -27.38
C ILE A 84 -5.37 -3.07 -27.18
N VAL A 85 -6.72 -3.10 -27.11
CA VAL A 85 -7.52 -4.32 -27.10
C VAL A 85 -7.23 -5.15 -28.34
N GLU A 86 -7.09 -4.53 -29.53
CA GLU A 86 -6.84 -5.24 -30.78
C GLU A 86 -5.44 -5.89 -30.82
N VAL A 87 -4.42 -5.23 -30.25
CA VAL A 87 -3.03 -5.75 -30.27
C VAL A 87 -2.77 -6.82 -29.21
N ALA A 88 -3.37 -6.71 -28.03
CA ALA A 88 -3.24 -7.72 -26.97
C ALA A 88 -4.02 -9.01 -27.31
N TYR A 89 -5.25 -8.89 -27.83
CA TYR A 89 -6.09 -10.05 -28.20
C TYR A 89 -5.49 -10.89 -29.33
N LEU A 90 -4.90 -10.26 -30.35
CA LEU A 90 -4.36 -10.96 -31.51
C LEU A 90 -3.13 -11.83 -31.19
N LYS A 91 -2.43 -11.55 -30.08
CA LYS A 91 -1.26 -12.33 -29.67
C LYS A 91 -1.61 -13.52 -28.78
N GLU A 92 -2.71 -13.45 -28.03
CA GLU A 92 -3.13 -14.53 -27.13
C GLU A 92 -4.15 -15.49 -27.79
N ASN A 93 -4.88 -15.06 -28.83
CA ASN A 93 -5.83 -15.91 -29.56
C ASN A 93 -5.92 -15.51 -31.06
N PRO A 94 -5.19 -16.18 -31.98
CA PRO A 94 -5.14 -15.82 -33.39
C PRO A 94 -6.42 -16.17 -34.20
N GLY A 95 -7.63 -16.05 -33.63
CA GLY A 95 -8.86 -16.45 -34.33
C GLY A 95 -10.22 -16.13 -33.73
N ALA A 96 -10.37 -15.21 -32.77
CA ALA A 96 -11.68 -14.90 -32.21
C ALA A 96 -11.95 -13.39 -32.19
N ALA A 97 -12.80 -12.94 -33.11
CA ALA A 97 -13.48 -11.65 -33.04
C ALA A 97 -14.92 -11.89 -32.60
N THR A 98 -15.36 -11.28 -31.50
CA THR A 98 -16.72 -10.76 -31.33
C THR A 98 -16.73 -9.69 -30.25
N ALA A 99 -17.28 -8.53 -30.61
CA ALA A 99 -17.55 -7.39 -29.77
C ALA A 99 -18.51 -7.71 -28.61
N GLY A 100 -18.31 -7.02 -27.50
CA GLY A 100 -19.25 -6.94 -26.40
C GLY A 100 -19.19 -5.53 -25.81
N ASP A 101 -20.06 -4.66 -26.32
CA ASP A 101 -20.33 -3.36 -25.74
C ASP A 101 -21.05 -3.54 -24.41
N SER A 102 -20.48 -3.03 -23.33
CA SER A 102 -21.22 -2.72 -22.10
C SER A 102 -20.86 -1.31 -21.67
N ASP A 103 -21.63 -0.39 -22.22
CA ASP A 103 -21.84 0.99 -21.80
C ASP A 103 -22.51 0.96 -20.41
N ASP A 104 -21.84 1.49 -19.38
CA ASP A 104 -22.45 2.13 -18.19
C ASP A 104 -21.35 2.50 -17.17
N ALA A 105 -20.78 3.68 -17.40
CA ALA A 105 -20.09 4.59 -16.50
C ALA A 105 -19.95 4.18 -15.00
N VAL A 106 -18.83 3.53 -14.68
CA VAL A 106 -18.09 3.72 -13.40
C VAL A 106 -16.67 4.20 -13.72
N GLU A 107 -16.52 4.95 -14.82
CA GLU A 107 -15.22 5.28 -15.40
C GLU A 107 -14.44 6.31 -14.56
N ASN A 108 -15.11 7.31 -13.97
CA ASN A 108 -14.38 8.40 -13.29
C ASN A 108 -13.87 8.06 -11.87
N PHE A 109 -14.54 7.16 -11.15
CA PHE A 109 -14.20 6.89 -9.75
C PHE A 109 -13.01 5.93 -9.61
N ALA A 110 -12.86 5.01 -10.57
CA ALA A 110 -11.72 4.10 -10.60
C ALA A 110 -10.42 4.85 -10.90
N ASP A 111 -10.45 5.84 -11.82
CA ASP A 111 -9.28 6.62 -12.21
C ASP A 111 -8.71 7.43 -11.03
N ASP A 112 -9.57 8.14 -10.30
CA ASP A 112 -9.18 8.92 -9.11
C ASP A 112 -8.58 8.03 -8.01
N ILE A 113 -9.08 6.80 -7.86
CA ILE A 113 -8.56 5.85 -6.89
C ILE A 113 -7.23 5.26 -7.38
N LEU A 114 -7.15 4.88 -8.65
CA LEU A 114 -5.94 4.29 -9.20
C LEU A 114 -4.78 5.29 -9.14
N ALA A 115 -5.02 6.56 -9.47
CA ALA A 115 -4.02 7.62 -9.32
C ALA A 115 -3.53 7.82 -7.88
N LYS A 116 -4.39 7.56 -6.87
CA LYS A 116 -4.00 7.64 -5.45
C LYS A 116 -3.27 6.41 -4.96
N CYS A 117 -3.65 5.23 -5.46
CA CYS A 117 -3.15 3.94 -4.97
C CYS A 117 -1.92 3.45 -5.74
N ILE A 118 -1.83 3.79 -7.02
CA ILE A 118 -0.78 3.40 -7.96
C ILE A 118 -0.46 4.60 -8.88
N PRO A 119 0.09 5.71 -8.33
CA PRO A 119 0.39 6.91 -9.11
C PRO A 119 1.42 6.69 -10.21
N GLU A 120 2.15 5.57 -10.16
CA GLU A 120 3.15 5.22 -11.17
C GLU A 120 2.51 4.74 -12.47
N VAL A 121 1.26 4.25 -12.43
CA VAL A 121 0.52 3.81 -13.62
C VAL A 121 -0.09 5.02 -14.33
N ASP A 122 0.34 5.27 -15.56
CA ASP A 122 -0.19 6.29 -16.45
C ASP A 122 -1.33 5.74 -17.33
N ILE A 123 -2.54 5.82 -16.78
CA ILE A 123 -3.78 5.41 -17.45
C ILE A 123 -4.02 6.20 -18.75
N ASN A 124 -3.50 7.43 -18.84
CA ASN A 124 -3.70 8.32 -19.99
C ASN A 124 -2.81 7.96 -21.19
N SER A 125 -1.90 7.00 -21.02
CA SER A 125 -1.04 6.53 -22.12
C SER A 125 -1.80 5.68 -23.16
N THR A 126 -3.10 5.43 -22.98
CA THR A 126 -3.92 4.53 -23.83
C THR A 126 -5.30 5.14 -24.15
N ARG A 127 -5.91 4.80 -25.29
CA ARG A 127 -7.31 5.19 -25.61
C ARG A 127 -8.26 4.24 -24.89
N ASP A 128 -9.29 4.79 -24.24
CA ASP A 128 -10.34 4.03 -23.56
C ASP A 128 -9.78 2.97 -22.58
N PRO A 129 -9.03 3.40 -21.55
CA PRO A 129 -8.39 2.51 -20.60
C PRO A 129 -9.44 1.67 -19.86
N LYS A 130 -9.44 0.35 -20.11
CA LYS A 130 -10.39 -0.58 -19.46
C LYS A 130 -9.75 -1.29 -18.28
N ILE A 131 -10.44 -1.24 -17.15
CA ILE A 131 -10.16 -2.09 -16.00
C ILE A 131 -11.16 -3.24 -15.97
N CYS A 132 -10.69 -4.47 -15.81
CA CYS A 132 -11.62 -5.60 -15.64
C CYS A 132 -12.28 -5.53 -14.26
N LEU A 133 -13.45 -6.16 -14.13
CA LEU A 133 -14.24 -6.11 -12.90
C LEU A 133 -13.47 -6.59 -11.66
N SER A 134 -12.64 -7.63 -11.80
CA SER A 134 -11.81 -8.12 -10.69
C SER A 134 -10.77 -7.09 -10.25
N CYS A 135 -10.10 -6.41 -11.19
CA CYS A 135 -9.16 -5.34 -10.87
C CYS A 135 -9.87 -4.14 -10.21
N GLN A 136 -11.09 -3.80 -10.66
CA GLN A 136 -11.89 -2.74 -10.05
C GLN A 136 -12.27 -3.09 -8.60
N ILE A 137 -12.72 -4.33 -8.35
CA ILE A 137 -13.07 -4.79 -7.00
C ILE A 137 -11.83 -4.76 -6.09
N SER A 138 -10.68 -5.26 -6.56
CA SER A 138 -9.44 -5.23 -5.79
C SER A 138 -9.01 -3.81 -5.43
N LEU A 139 -9.11 -2.88 -6.39
CA LEU A 139 -8.78 -1.48 -6.20
C LEU A 139 -9.71 -0.80 -5.18
N LEU A 140 -11.02 -1.03 -5.28
CA LEU A 140 -12.02 -0.49 -4.35
C LEU A 140 -11.82 -1.02 -2.92
N ASN A 141 -11.61 -2.33 -2.78
CA ASN A 141 -11.36 -2.95 -1.48
C ASN A 141 -10.13 -2.36 -0.80
N TYR A 142 -9.06 -2.13 -1.58
CA TYR A 142 -7.87 -1.49 -1.06
C TYR A 142 -8.11 -0.05 -0.64
N TYR A 143 -8.76 0.75 -1.50
CA TYR A 143 -9.06 2.15 -1.19
C TYR A 143 -9.88 2.29 0.09
N GLN A 144 -10.89 1.44 0.27
CA GLN A 144 -11.68 1.39 1.50
C GLN A 144 -10.80 1.02 2.71
N PHE A 145 -9.97 -0.01 2.57
CA PHE A 145 -9.05 -0.43 3.62
C PHE A 145 -8.10 0.69 4.05
N VAL A 146 -7.46 1.38 3.11
CA VAL A 146 -6.54 2.49 3.40
C VAL A 146 -7.27 3.65 4.06
N THR A 147 -8.42 4.03 3.52
CA THR A 147 -9.24 5.13 4.06
C THR A 147 -9.63 4.84 5.50
N GLU A 148 -10.06 3.61 5.80
CA GLU A 148 -10.37 3.19 7.17
C GLU A 148 -9.14 3.19 8.10
N CYS A 149 -7.99 2.78 7.60
CA CYS A 149 -6.74 2.77 8.38
C CYS A 149 -6.31 4.21 8.72
N LEU A 150 -6.29 5.11 7.74
CA LEU A 150 -5.89 6.51 7.92
C LEU A 150 -6.86 7.28 8.81
N ALA A 151 -8.17 7.12 8.60
CA ALA A 151 -9.19 7.78 9.44
C ALA A 151 -9.07 7.40 10.93
N LYS A 152 -8.63 6.17 11.23
CA LYS A 152 -8.41 5.74 12.61
C LYS A 152 -7.12 6.31 13.22
N GLN A 153 -6.17 6.78 12.40
CA GLN A 153 -4.95 7.43 12.87
C GLN A 153 -5.15 8.90 13.18
N GLU A 154 -5.86 9.65 12.33
CA GLU A 154 -6.16 11.07 12.55
C GLU A 154 -6.93 11.28 13.87
N ASN A 155 -7.76 10.33 14.27
CA ASN A 155 -8.52 10.37 15.51
C ASN A 155 -7.73 9.98 16.77
N LYS A 156 -6.42 9.66 16.66
CA LYS A 156 -5.59 9.17 17.78
C LYS A 156 -4.20 9.81 17.88
N MET A 157 -3.87 10.79 17.04
CA MET A 157 -2.56 11.43 17.03
C MET A 157 -2.50 12.64 17.98
N GLU A 158 -2.21 12.38 19.25
CA GLU A 158 -1.51 13.31 20.13
C GLU A 158 -0.14 12.67 20.46
N CYS A 159 0.87 12.90 19.63
CA CYS A 159 2.25 12.59 20.02
C CYS A 159 2.76 13.75 20.88
N ASP A 160 2.44 13.72 22.17
CA ASP A 160 2.87 14.71 23.15
C ASP A 160 4.40 14.64 23.35
N ASP A 161 5.02 15.82 23.44
CA ASP A 161 6.46 16.12 23.33
C ASP A 161 7.34 15.36 24.35
N ARG A 162 7.59 14.07 24.11
CA ARG A 162 8.47 13.23 24.97
C ARG A 162 9.91 13.10 24.46
N GLU A 163 10.32 13.97 23.53
CA GLU A 163 11.73 14.10 23.13
C GLU A 163 12.64 14.64 24.26
N ALA A 164 12.07 15.15 25.35
CA ALA A 164 12.85 15.75 26.44
C ALA A 164 13.46 14.78 27.47
N ILE A 165 13.09 13.48 27.52
CA ILE A 165 13.44 12.61 28.68
C ILE A 165 14.62 11.65 28.42
N LYS A 166 15.06 11.42 27.18
CA LYS A 166 16.10 10.41 26.90
C LYS A 166 17.56 10.85 27.16
N SER A 167 17.82 12.05 27.66
CA SER A 167 19.19 12.57 27.83
C SER A 167 19.71 12.68 29.27
N GLU A 168 18.91 12.41 30.31
CA GLU A 168 19.32 12.66 31.71
C GLU A 168 19.15 11.46 32.66
N GLU A 169 19.50 10.24 32.26
CA GLU A 169 19.75 9.16 33.24
C GLU A 169 20.94 8.32 32.80
N LEU A 170 22.15 8.73 33.19
CA LEU A 170 23.31 7.86 33.47
C LEU A 170 24.50 8.73 33.93
N ASP A 171 24.50 9.14 35.20
CA ASP A 171 25.75 9.36 35.94
C ASP A 171 25.66 8.59 37.26
N ILE A 172 26.17 7.36 37.18
CA ILE A 172 26.26 6.40 38.26
C ILE A 172 27.26 6.95 39.29
N LYS A 173 26.78 7.31 40.48
CA LYS A 173 27.62 7.50 41.67
C LYS A 173 27.93 6.14 42.26
N LEU A 174 29.11 5.59 42.01
CA LEU A 174 29.76 4.61 42.88
C LEU A 174 31.26 4.67 42.64
N GLU A 175 32.01 5.27 43.56
CA GLU A 175 33.26 4.70 44.13
C GLU A 175 33.44 5.33 45.53
N GLU A 176 32.98 4.63 46.56
CA GLU A 176 33.64 4.66 47.86
C GLU A 176 34.74 3.60 47.77
N ASP A 177 36.00 4.01 47.85
CA ASP A 177 37.07 3.19 48.42
C ASP A 177 38.16 4.10 49.00
N GLU A 178 38.46 3.87 50.27
CA GLU A 178 39.48 4.53 51.10
C GLU A 178 40.90 4.19 50.62
N CYS A 179 41.86 5.13 50.73
CA CYS A 179 43.18 4.88 51.35
C CYS A 179 44.12 6.12 51.37
N ASP A 180 44.53 6.44 52.61
CA ASP A 180 45.90 6.76 53.10
C ASP A 180 46.59 8.11 52.81
N GLY A 181 47.04 8.76 53.91
CA GLY A 181 47.88 9.96 53.93
C GLY A 181 47.79 10.79 55.22
#